data_AF-A0A352RK35-F1
#
_entry.id   AF-A0A352RK35-F1
#
_cell.length_a   1.000
_cell.length_b   1.000
_cell.length_c   1.000
_cell.angle_alpha   90.00
_cell.angle_beta   90.00
_cell.angle_gamma   90.00
#
_symmetry.space_group_name_H-M   'P 1'
#
loop_
_entity.id
_entity.type
_entity.pdbx_description
1 polymer ?
#
loop_
_entity_poly.entity_id
_entity_poly.type
_entity_poly.pdbx_seq_one_letter_code
_entity_poly.pdbx_strand_id
1 'polypeptide(L)'
;EIPMGLQKNKAEFVLDSVIKEKINTSLPDVRMGTILTGDVFLQCQETRKELYEKFGAQAVEMEGGAIAQVAEQFGIPAIVVRCLSDLAGANGHKLSSTSLKKAAKSSFETVQSILNALL
;
A
#
# COMPACT_ATOMS: atom_id res chain seq x y z
N GLU A 1 24.94 16.73 -7.58
CA GLU A 1 24.03 16.32 -6.48
C GLU A 1 22.83 15.62 -7.08
N ILE A 2 22.21 14.68 -6.36
CA ILE A 2 20.95 14.09 -6.79
C ILE A 2 19.88 15.17 -6.63
N PRO A 3 19.12 15.53 -7.67
CA PRO A 3 18.07 16.53 -7.56
C PRO A 3 17.05 16.06 -6.53
N MET A 4 16.97 16.78 -5.41
CA MET A 4 15.95 16.56 -4.40
C MET A 4 14.78 17.47 -4.74
N GLY A 5 13.58 16.89 -4.93
CA GLY A 5 12.36 17.69 -5.05
C GLY A 5 12.06 18.47 -3.77
N LEU A 6 10.97 19.23 -3.76
CA LEU A 6 10.61 20.04 -2.60
C LEU A 6 10.41 19.16 -1.36
N GLN A 7 11.14 19.44 -0.28
CA GLN A 7 10.95 18.77 1.00
C GLN A 7 9.64 19.23 1.63
N LYS A 8 8.73 18.29 1.89
CA LYS A 8 7.52 18.51 2.68
C LYS A 8 7.64 17.73 4.00
N ASN A 9 7.37 18.40 5.11
CA ASN A 9 7.44 17.80 6.46
C ASN A 9 6.18 17.01 6.84
N LYS A 10 5.19 16.94 5.95
CA LYS A 10 3.96 16.16 6.13
C LYS A 10 3.49 15.67 4.77
N ALA A 11 3.51 14.36 4.56
CA ALA A 11 2.94 13.73 3.38
C ALA A 11 1.61 13.08 3.77
N GLU A 12 0.49 13.72 3.43
CA GLU A 12 -0.83 13.08 3.47
C GLU A 12 -1.14 12.58 2.07
N PHE A 13 -0.89 11.30 1.85
CA PHE A 13 -1.25 10.63 0.60
C PHE A 13 -2.75 10.33 0.62
N VAL A 14 -3.51 11.10 -0.15
CA VAL A 14 -4.95 10.90 -0.31
C VAL A 14 -5.23 10.57 -1.76
N LEU A 15 -5.93 9.46 -1.98
CA LEU A 15 -6.42 9.11 -3.31
C LEU A 15 -7.52 10.10 -3.72
N ASP A 16 -7.40 10.67 -4.91
CA ASP A 16 -8.42 11.55 -5.50
C ASP A 16 -9.80 10.88 -5.50
N SER A 17 -10.84 11.63 -5.16
CA SER A 17 -12.20 11.09 -4.99
C SER A 17 -12.78 10.51 -6.27
N VAL A 18 -12.47 11.07 -7.44
CA VAL A 18 -12.95 10.57 -8.73
C VAL A 18 -12.24 9.27 -9.09
N ILE A 19 -10.92 9.22 -8.90
CA ILE A 19 -10.14 7.98 -9.07
C ILE A 19 -10.66 6.89 -8.12
N LYS A 20 -10.93 7.26 -6.87
CA LYS A 20 -11.48 6.36 -5.85
C LYS A 20 -12.81 5.74 -6.30
N GLU A 21 -13.73 6.56 -6.81
CA GLU A 21 -15.04 6.09 -7.30
C GLU A 21 -14.92 5.16 -8.50
N LYS A 22 -14.06 5.49 -9.46
CA LYS A 22 -13.78 4.63 -10.63
C LYS A 22 -13.26 3.26 -10.22
N ILE A 23 -12.26 3.23 -9.34
CA ILE A 23 -11.68 1.97 -8.84
C ILE A 23 -12.75 1.17 -8.07
N ASN A 24 -13.53 1.81 -7.20
CA ASN A 24 -14.56 1.13 -6.41
C ASN A 24 -15.69 0.54 -7.29
N THR A 25 -15.98 1.18 -8.42
CA THR A 25 -16.97 0.67 -9.40
C THR A 25 -16.46 -0.59 -10.11
N SER A 26 -15.19 -0.60 -10.52
CA SER A 26 -14.59 -1.74 -11.23
C SER A 26 -14.12 -2.87 -10.32
N LEU A 27 -13.78 -2.56 -9.07
CA LEU A 27 -13.20 -3.46 -8.07
C LEU A 27 -13.85 -3.22 -6.69
N PRO A 28 -15.12 -3.65 -6.49
CA PRO A 28 -15.88 -3.35 -5.27
C PRO A 28 -15.30 -3.99 -4.01
N ASP A 29 -14.51 -5.06 -4.15
CA ASP A 29 -13.89 -5.77 -3.03
C ASP A 29 -12.53 -5.17 -2.59
N VAL A 30 -12.03 -4.16 -3.29
CA VAL A 30 -10.76 -3.51 -2.91
C VAL A 30 -10.98 -2.61 -1.71
N ARG A 31 -10.14 -2.81 -0.68
CA ARG A 31 -10.09 -1.94 0.48
C ARG A 31 -9.15 -0.77 0.24
N MET A 32 -9.64 0.44 0.48
CA MET A 32 -8.86 1.67 0.39
C MET A 32 -8.63 2.26 1.78
N GLY A 33 -7.37 2.46 2.14
CA GLY A 33 -6.99 3.02 3.44
C GLY A 33 -5.49 3.11 3.61
N THR A 34 -5.05 3.46 4.81
CA THR A 34 -3.64 3.69 5.14
C THR A 34 -2.81 2.41 4.97
N ILE A 35 -1.70 2.51 4.25
CA ILE A 35 -0.63 1.50 4.18
C ILE A 35 0.59 2.11 4.89
N LEU A 36 1.11 1.43 5.90
CA LEU A 36 2.32 1.88 6.60
C LEU A 36 3.57 1.28 5.96
N THR A 37 4.62 2.10 5.91
CA THR A 37 5.92 1.71 5.37
C THR A 37 6.99 1.81 6.44
N GLY A 38 7.84 0.80 6.53
CA GLY A 38 9.02 0.82 7.38
C GLY A 38 10.03 -0.25 6.97
N ASP A 39 11.31 -0.05 7.24
CA ASP A 39 12.39 -0.95 6.82
C ASP A 39 12.53 -2.17 7.75
N VAL A 40 11.39 -2.82 8.02
CA VAL A 40 11.28 -3.99 8.91
C VAL A 40 10.19 -4.91 8.36
N PHE A 41 10.52 -6.19 8.19
CA PHE A 41 9.51 -7.22 7.98
C PHE A 41 8.76 -7.50 9.29
N LEU A 42 7.55 -6.94 9.43
CA LEU A 42 6.78 -7.03 10.67
C LEU A 42 6.17 -8.43 10.87
N GLN A 43 6.64 -9.14 11.90
CA GLN A 43 6.10 -10.45 12.31
C GLN A 43 5.77 -10.48 13.81
N CYS A 44 5.11 -9.44 14.31
CA CYS A 44 4.77 -9.26 15.72
C CYS A 44 3.30 -8.84 15.87
N GLN A 45 2.49 -9.66 16.52
CA GLN A 45 1.05 -9.42 16.64
C GLN A 45 0.74 -8.20 17.51
N GLU A 46 1.51 -8.00 18.58
CA GLU A 46 1.40 -6.88 19.52
C GLU A 46 1.69 -5.56 18.79
N THR A 47 2.86 -5.44 18.16
CA THR A 47 3.24 -4.26 17.39
C THR A 47 2.26 -4.00 16.24
N ARG A 48 1.77 -5.04 15.56
CA ARG A 48 0.74 -4.89 14.52
C ARG A 48 -0.54 -4.28 15.07
N LYS A 49 -1.00 -4.70 16.25
CA LYS A 49 -2.20 -4.13 16.91
C LYS A 49 -1.96 -2.68 17.30
N GLU A 50 -0.82 -2.35 17.90
CA GLU A 50 -0.46 -0.97 18.24
C GLU A 50 -0.46 -0.05 17.03
N LEU A 51 0.12 -0.50 15.90
CA LEU A 51 0.12 0.26 14.64
C LEU A 51 -1.29 0.43 14.07
N TYR A 52 -2.15 -0.60 14.17
CA TYR A 52 -3.54 -0.51 13.77
C TYR A 52 -4.31 0.50 14.63
N GLU A 53 -4.18 0.43 15.95
CA GLU A 53 -4.86 1.32 16.89
C GLU A 53 -4.40 2.78 16.72
N LYS A 54 -3.09 2.98 16.47
CA LYS A 54 -2.51 4.33 16.33
C LYS A 54 -2.81 4.99 14.99
N PHE A 55 -2.83 4.22 13.89
CA PHE A 55 -2.87 4.77 12.54
C PHE A 55 -4.04 4.30 11.67
N GLY A 56 -4.88 3.37 12.16
CA GLY A 56 -5.94 2.74 11.36
C GLY A 56 -5.39 1.97 10.15
N ALA A 57 -4.16 1.47 10.22
CA ALA A 57 -3.45 0.88 9.09
C ALA A 57 -4.12 -0.40 8.57
N GLN A 58 -4.32 -0.48 7.26
CA GLN A 58 -4.89 -1.65 6.58
C GLN A 58 -3.83 -2.66 6.15
N ALA A 59 -2.60 -2.20 5.96
CA ALA A 59 -1.44 -3.02 5.61
C ALA A 59 -0.14 -2.39 6.14
N VAL A 60 0.90 -3.21 6.22
CA VAL A 60 2.28 -2.83 6.51
C VAL A 60 3.19 -3.43 5.44
N GLU A 61 4.20 -2.69 5.01
CA GLU A 61 5.15 -3.06 3.95
C GLU A 61 6.43 -2.20 4.05
N MET A 62 7.33 -2.29 3.07
CA MET A 62 8.68 -1.74 3.21
C MET A 62 9.06 -0.64 2.19
N GLU A 63 8.24 -0.37 1.16
CA GLU A 63 8.65 0.51 0.05
C GLU A 63 7.64 1.59 -0.36
N GLY A 64 6.34 1.37 -0.18
CA GLY A 64 5.28 2.14 -0.83
C GLY A 64 5.28 3.60 -0.43
N GLY A 65 5.48 3.89 0.85
CA GLY A 65 5.63 5.25 1.37
C GLY A 65 6.88 5.95 0.86
N ALA A 66 7.99 5.23 0.68
CA ALA A 66 9.21 5.80 0.09
C ALA A 66 9.01 6.14 -1.40
N ILE A 67 8.37 5.24 -2.15
CA ILE A 67 8.02 5.48 -3.57
C ILE A 67 7.05 6.67 -3.68
N ALA A 68 6.02 6.71 -2.83
CA ALA A 68 5.04 7.78 -2.83
C ALA A 68 5.68 9.13 -2.47
N GLN A 69 6.61 9.15 -1.52
CA GLN A 69 7.39 10.34 -1.15
C GLN A 69 8.20 10.88 -2.33
N VAL A 70 8.90 10.01 -3.08
CA VAL A 70 9.65 10.41 -4.28
C VAL A 70 8.69 10.91 -5.36
N ALA A 71 7.59 10.20 -5.62
CA ALA A 71 6.61 10.63 -6.62
C ALA A 71 6.05 12.02 -6.30
N GLU A 72 5.72 12.30 -5.05
CA GLU A 72 5.26 13.61 -4.60
C GLU A 72 6.32 14.70 -4.81
N GLN A 73 7.57 14.42 -4.44
CA GLN A 73 8.70 15.36 -4.61
C GLN A 73 8.88 15.81 -6.05
N PHE A 74 8.55 14.94 -7.01
CA PHE A 74 8.64 15.21 -8.45
C PHE A 74 7.30 15.59 -9.09
N GLY A 75 6.23 15.77 -8.31
CA GLY A 75 4.91 16.13 -8.82
C GLY A 75 4.24 15.05 -9.68
N ILE A 76 4.61 13.78 -9.47
CA ILE A 76 4.06 12.64 -10.21
C ILE A 76 2.92 12.02 -9.38
N PRO A 77 1.69 11.89 -9.95
CA PRO A 77 0.61 11.16 -9.29
C PRO A 77 0.98 9.69 -9.09
N ALA A 78 0.68 9.14 -7.91
CA ALA A 78 0.98 7.75 -7.58
C ALA A 78 -0.16 7.09 -6.79
N ILE A 79 -0.33 5.78 -6.99
CA ILE A 79 -1.23 4.94 -6.22
C ILE A 79 -0.42 3.73 -5.75
N VAL A 80 -0.46 3.42 -4.45
CA VAL A 80 0.16 2.22 -3.88
C VAL A 80 -0.89 1.13 -3.77
N VAL A 81 -0.65 0.00 -4.43
CA VAL A 81 -1.52 -1.18 -4.41
C VAL A 81 -0.79 -2.32 -3.72
N ARG A 82 -1.45 -2.97 -2.75
CA ARG A 82 -0.90 -4.12 -2.04
C ARG A 82 -1.95 -5.22 -1.92
N CYS A 83 -1.54 -6.45 -2.24
CA CYS A 83 -2.25 -7.67 -1.88
C CYS A 83 -1.47 -8.37 -0.77
N LEU A 84 -2.15 -8.82 0.28
CA LEU A 84 -1.52 -9.34 1.48
C LEU A 84 -0.97 -10.77 1.27
N SER A 85 0.33 -10.96 1.49
CA SER A 85 1.00 -12.27 1.44
C SER A 85 0.97 -13.03 2.77
N ASP A 86 0.79 -12.30 3.87
CA ASP A 86 0.73 -12.79 5.24
C ASP A 86 -0.07 -11.80 6.11
N LEU A 87 -0.12 -12.05 7.43
CA LEU A 87 -0.93 -11.29 8.37
C LEU A 87 -0.09 -10.52 9.41
N ALA A 88 1.18 -10.25 9.11
CA ALA A 88 2.12 -9.51 9.97
C ALA A 88 2.19 -10.05 11.41
N GLY A 89 2.33 -11.37 11.55
CA GLY A 89 2.42 -12.06 12.84
C GLY A 89 1.07 -12.48 13.45
N ALA A 90 -0.07 -12.11 12.86
CA ALA A 90 -1.36 -12.58 13.37
C ALA A 90 -1.50 -14.10 13.28
N ASN A 91 -2.04 -14.70 14.34
CA ASN A 91 -2.36 -16.13 14.41
C ASN A 91 -1.16 -17.05 14.15
N GLY A 92 0.07 -16.56 14.34
CA GLY A 92 1.30 -17.30 14.05
C GLY A 92 1.49 -17.65 12.57
N HIS A 93 0.72 -17.04 11.66
CA HIS A 93 0.80 -17.34 10.23
C HIS A 93 2.16 -16.89 9.68
N LYS A 94 2.92 -17.83 9.11
CA LYS A 94 4.21 -17.56 8.47
C LYS A 94 4.02 -17.34 6.98
N LEU A 95 4.83 -16.42 6.43
CA LEU A 95 4.91 -16.21 4.99
C LEU A 95 5.33 -17.52 4.31
N SER A 96 4.65 -17.86 3.21
CA SER A 96 4.98 -19.03 2.39
C SER A 96 5.19 -18.62 0.94
N SER A 97 5.97 -19.40 0.20
CA SER A 97 6.18 -19.17 -1.24
C SER A 97 4.88 -19.21 -2.03
N THR A 98 3.92 -20.04 -1.62
CA THR A 98 2.59 -20.13 -2.23
C THR A 98 1.78 -18.85 -1.98
N SER A 99 1.72 -18.37 -0.73
CA SER A 99 0.99 -17.15 -0.40
C SER A 99 1.58 -15.92 -1.09
N LEU A 100 2.92 -15.85 -1.16
CA LEU A 100 3.62 -14.80 -1.88
C LEU A 100 3.29 -14.80 -3.38
N LYS A 101 3.33 -15.97 -4.04
CA LYS A 101 2.97 -16.09 -5.46
C LYS A 101 1.52 -15.70 -5.72
N LYS A 102 0.60 -16.08 -4.83
CA LYS A 102 -0.81 -15.68 -4.92
C LYS A 102 -0.97 -14.16 -4.79
N ALA A 103 -0.37 -13.56 -3.76
CA ALA A 103 -0.41 -12.12 -3.55
C ALA A 103 0.19 -11.34 -4.74
N ALA A 104 1.32 -11.79 -5.29
CA ALA A 104 1.93 -11.19 -6.46
C ALA A 104 1.01 -11.25 -7.70
N LYS A 105 0.40 -12.41 -7.96
CA LYS A 105 -0.57 -12.59 -9.05
C LYS A 105 -1.78 -11.68 -8.87
N SER A 106 -2.41 -11.68 -7.69
CA SER A 106 -3.55 -10.81 -7.40
C SER A 106 -3.21 -9.33 -7.50
N SER A 107 -2.00 -8.93 -7.09
CA SER A 107 -1.53 -7.55 -7.22
C SER A 107 -1.42 -7.14 -8.68
N PHE A 108 -0.89 -8.02 -9.53
CA PHE A 108 -0.80 -7.76 -10.97
C PHE A 108 -2.19 -7.62 -11.61
N GLU A 109 -3.11 -8.55 -11.34
CA GLU A 109 -4.48 -8.53 -11.86
C GLU A 109 -5.26 -7.30 -11.38
N THR A 110 -5.06 -6.90 -10.12
CA THR A 110 -5.67 -5.70 -9.53
C THR A 110 -5.16 -4.45 -10.24
N VAL A 111 -3.84 -4.32 -10.44
CA VAL A 111 -3.26 -3.17 -11.15
C VAL A 111 -3.75 -3.11 -12.60
N GLN A 112 -3.81 -4.23 -13.32
CA GLN A 112 -4.38 -4.26 -14.67
C GLN A 112 -5.84 -3.76 -14.69
N SER A 113 -6.64 -4.20 -13.73
CA SER A 113 -8.04 -3.78 -13.62
C SER A 113 -8.18 -2.29 -13.29
N ILE A 114 -7.32 -1.75 -12.43
CA ILE A 114 -7.25 -0.31 -12.15
C ILE A 114 -6.87 0.46 -13.41
N LEU A 115 -5.84 0.02 -14.15
CA LEU A 115 -5.43 0.69 -15.39
C LEU A 115 -6.57 0.72 -16.42
N ASN A 116 -7.27 -0.40 -16.61
CA ASN A 116 -8.43 -0.47 -17.52
C ASN A 116 -9.62 0.40 -17.07
N ALA A 117 -9.73 0.71 -15.78
CA ALA A 117 -10.78 1.58 -15.25
C ALA A 117 -10.43 3.08 -15.37
N LEU A 118 -9.13 3.40 -15.44
CA LEU A 118 -8.63 4.77 -15.47
C LEU A 118 -8.31 5.28 -16.88
N LEU A 119 -7.91 4.39 -17.79
CA LEU A 119 -7.61 4.64 -19.20
C LEU A 119 -8.85 4.43 -20.08
#